data_AF-A0A257NT49-F1
#
_entry.id   AF-A0A257NT49-F1
#
_cell.length_a   1.000
_cell.length_b   1.000
_cell.length_c   1.000
_cell.angle_alpha   90.00
_cell.angle_beta   90.00
_cell.angle_gamma   90.00
#
_symmetry.space_group_name_H-M   'P 1'
#
loop_
_entity.id
_entity.type
_entity.pdbx_description
1 polymer ?
#
loop_
_entity_poly.entity_id
_entity_poly.type
_entity_poly.pdbx_seq_one_letter_code
_entity_poly.pdbx_strand_id
1 'polypeptide(L)'
;MMTMNKPEISYSYARRFGVLIESATKAETSPAPWVVRHCKPLGVSVLAELGRKLPEGFALNWLETDEFERRLARAYEGGSSVAQTMVDDLGDGGLDALAHTLNAPIDLLEADDEAPIIRLINALLSEAVREGASDIHIESFETRMVVRFRVDGMLREVLQPPRAVAGVIVSRIKVMANLDIAEKRVPQDGRISLRLAGRPVDVRVSTLPSGQGERVVLRLLDKEAGRLTLDNLGLTRELQARLNALIHRPHGILLVTG
;
A
#
# COMPACT_ATOMS: atom_id res chain seq x y z
N MET A 1 2.04 -2.72 -33.86
CA MET A 1 2.05 -1.41 -33.18
C MET A 1 1.96 -1.72 -31.69
N MET A 2 3.11 -1.82 -31.01
CA MET A 2 3.17 -2.21 -29.60
C MET A 2 2.52 -1.11 -28.76
N THR A 3 1.44 -1.43 -28.06
CA THR A 3 0.88 -0.58 -27.00
C THR A 3 1.90 -0.46 -25.88
N MET A 4 2.61 0.66 -25.85
CA MET A 4 3.52 0.99 -24.77
C MET A 4 2.72 1.21 -23.50
N ASN A 5 2.89 0.31 -22.52
CA ASN A 5 2.27 0.45 -21.21
C ASN A 5 2.82 1.69 -20.53
N LYS A 6 1.95 2.53 -19.96
CA LYS A 6 2.36 3.73 -19.21
C LYS A 6 3.26 3.31 -18.04
N PRO A 7 4.51 3.78 -17.98
CA PRO A 7 5.40 3.48 -16.87
C PRO A 7 4.85 4.15 -15.60
N GLU A 8 4.58 3.33 -14.58
CA GLU A 8 3.96 3.79 -13.34
C GLU A 8 4.99 4.36 -12.37
N ILE A 9 4.82 5.63 -12.05
CA ILE A 9 5.32 6.27 -10.83
C ILE A 9 4.15 6.37 -9.84
N SER A 10 4.40 6.08 -8.57
CA SER A 10 3.36 6.17 -7.53
C SER A 10 2.92 7.62 -7.33
N TYR A 11 1.67 7.83 -6.90
CA TYR A 11 1.16 9.17 -6.55
C TYR A 11 2.04 9.86 -5.50
N SER A 12 2.54 9.09 -4.53
CA SER A 12 3.44 9.58 -3.47
C SER A 12 4.76 10.09 -4.04
N TYR A 13 5.37 9.35 -4.97
CA TYR A 13 6.59 9.78 -5.65
C TYR A 13 6.33 11.02 -6.51
N ALA A 14 5.24 11.00 -7.29
CA ALA A 14 4.82 12.10 -8.14
C ALA A 14 4.59 13.40 -7.35
N ARG A 15 3.86 13.34 -6.23
CA ARG A 15 3.61 14.47 -5.34
C ARG A 15 4.86 14.91 -4.58
N ARG A 16 5.62 13.97 -4.02
CA ARG A 16 6.83 14.26 -3.23
C ARG A 16 7.90 14.94 -4.06
N PHE A 17 8.12 14.49 -5.28
CA PHE A 17 9.16 15.04 -6.15
C PHE A 17 8.62 16.04 -7.19
N GLY A 18 7.31 16.28 -7.22
CA GLY A 18 6.67 17.24 -8.11
C GLY A 18 6.88 16.85 -9.57
N VAL A 19 6.68 15.58 -9.89
CA VAL A 19 6.86 14.99 -11.22
C VAL A 19 5.60 14.23 -11.66
N LEU A 20 5.24 14.30 -12.94
CA LEU A 20 4.12 13.58 -13.52
C LEU A 20 4.51 13.09 -14.93
N ILE A 21 4.26 11.81 -15.22
CA ILE A 21 4.56 11.21 -16.54
C ILE A 21 3.29 11.20 -17.39
N GLU A 22 3.41 11.81 -18.57
CA GLU A 22 2.39 11.84 -19.62
C GLU A 22 2.98 11.27 -20.93
N SER A 23 2.14 10.67 -21.77
CA SER A 23 2.52 10.31 -23.14
C SER A 23 2.68 11.58 -23.98
N ALA A 24 3.71 11.65 -24.82
CA ALA A 24 3.88 12.77 -25.74
C ALA A 24 2.66 12.89 -26.66
N THR A 25 2.08 14.09 -26.75
CA THR A 25 0.96 14.36 -27.66
C THR A 25 1.49 14.68 -29.06
N LYS A 26 0.69 14.43 -30.12
CA LYS A 26 1.07 14.77 -31.51
C LYS A 26 1.38 16.27 -31.75
N ALA A 27 1.00 17.14 -30.81
CA ALA A 27 1.23 18.57 -30.86
C ALA A 27 2.60 18.99 -30.28
N GLU A 28 3.28 18.11 -29.54
CA GLU A 28 4.57 18.40 -28.92
C GLU A 28 5.71 17.99 -29.88
N THR A 29 6.60 18.92 -30.22
CA THR A 29 7.69 18.77 -31.21
C THR A 29 8.86 17.91 -30.71
N SER A 30 8.64 17.04 -29.73
CA SER A 30 9.67 16.25 -29.07
C SER A 30 9.78 14.85 -29.69
N PRO A 31 10.99 14.33 -29.98
CA PRO A 31 11.18 12.97 -30.46
C PRO A 31 11.01 11.90 -29.37
N ALA A 32 10.87 12.29 -28.10
CA ALA A 32 10.74 11.35 -26.98
C ALA A 32 9.29 10.89 -26.79
N PRO A 33 9.04 9.59 -26.50
CA PRO A 33 7.68 9.06 -26.32
C PRO A 33 6.99 9.53 -25.04
N TRP A 34 7.75 10.04 -24.06
CA TRP A 34 7.26 10.47 -22.76
C TRP A 34 7.60 11.93 -22.46
N VAL A 35 6.68 12.61 -21.77
CA VAL A 35 6.88 13.95 -21.22
C VAL A 35 6.76 13.87 -19.70
N VAL A 36 7.80 14.30 -19.00
CA VAL A 36 7.80 14.48 -17.55
C VAL A 36 7.48 15.94 -17.25
N ARG A 37 6.27 16.18 -16.74
CA ARG A 37 5.84 17.47 -16.19
C ARG A 37 6.44 17.63 -14.80
N HIS A 38 6.96 18.81 -14.48
CA HIS A 38 7.45 19.09 -13.13
C HIS A 38 7.17 20.52 -12.65
N CYS A 39 6.98 20.70 -11.35
CA CYS A 39 6.67 22.01 -10.74
C CYS A 39 7.77 22.55 -9.81
N LYS A 40 8.92 21.87 -9.75
CA LYS A 40 10.09 22.28 -8.96
C LYS A 40 11.39 21.78 -9.59
N PRO A 41 12.56 22.29 -9.16
CA PRO A 41 13.85 21.81 -9.64
C PRO A 41 14.04 20.33 -9.31
N LEU A 42 14.50 19.55 -10.30
CA LEU A 42 14.69 18.11 -10.17
C LEU A 42 16.11 17.80 -9.73
N GLY A 43 16.25 17.04 -8.64
CA GLY A 43 17.54 16.54 -8.19
C GLY A 43 18.07 15.40 -9.08
N VAL A 44 19.38 15.18 -9.05
CA VAL A 44 20.05 14.11 -9.83
C VAL A 44 19.48 12.72 -9.52
N SER A 45 19.09 12.45 -8.27
CA SER A 45 18.45 11.19 -7.88
C SER A 45 17.09 10.97 -8.55
N VAL A 46 16.29 12.03 -8.69
CA VAL A 46 14.98 11.98 -9.35
C VAL A 46 15.17 11.76 -10.85
N LEU A 47 16.13 12.45 -11.46
CA LEU A 47 16.46 12.26 -12.89
C LEU A 47 16.98 10.85 -13.18
N ALA A 48 17.81 10.29 -12.31
CA ALA A 48 18.31 8.92 -12.43
C ALA A 48 17.17 7.89 -12.33
N GLU A 49 16.24 8.08 -11.39
CA GLU A 49 15.08 7.19 -11.23
C GLU A 49 14.10 7.32 -12.40
N LEU A 50 13.87 8.53 -12.92
CA LEU A 50 13.10 8.75 -14.15
C LEU A 50 13.76 8.05 -15.35
N GLY A 51 15.08 8.17 -15.51
CA GLY A 51 15.84 7.47 -16.55
C GLY A 51 15.76 5.95 -16.45
N ARG A 52 15.76 5.40 -15.22
CA ARG A 52 15.56 3.96 -14.98
C ARG A 52 14.17 3.49 -15.39
N LYS A 53 13.15 4.33 -15.18
CA LYS A 53 11.73 4.04 -15.49
C LYS A 53 11.38 4.30 -16.96
N LEU A 54 12.11 5.20 -17.63
CA LEU A 54 11.87 5.67 -18.99
C LEU A 54 13.11 5.42 -19.87
N PRO A 55 13.45 4.15 -20.16
CA PRO A 55 14.65 3.81 -20.93
C PRO A 55 14.62 4.33 -22.37
N GLU A 56 13.44 4.62 -22.92
CA GLU A 56 13.26 5.19 -24.27
C GLU A 56 13.45 6.71 -24.31
N GLY A 57 13.79 7.32 -23.17
CA GLY A 57 13.97 8.75 -23.04
C GLY A 57 12.67 9.51 -22.75
N PHE A 58 12.84 10.75 -22.30
CA PHE A 58 11.75 11.64 -21.93
C PHE A 58 12.13 13.10 -22.14
N ALA A 59 11.15 13.95 -22.39
CA ALA A 59 11.30 15.40 -22.35
C ALA A 59 10.89 15.96 -20.98
N LEU A 60 11.54 17.03 -20.54
CA LEU A 60 11.16 17.77 -19.33
C LEU A 60 10.32 18.98 -19.71
N ASN A 61 9.25 19.22 -18.95
CA ASN A 61 8.39 20.38 -19.13
C ASN A 61 7.98 20.95 -17.78
N TRP A 62 8.28 22.24 -17.57
CA TRP A 62 7.90 22.94 -16.35
C TRP A 62 6.41 23.30 -16.37
N LEU A 63 5.72 23.05 -15.26
CA LEU A 63 4.35 23.51 -15.01
C LEU A 63 4.31 24.39 -13.77
N GLU A 64 3.42 25.39 -13.81
CA GLU A 64 3.02 26.12 -12.60
C GLU A 64 2.36 25.17 -11.59
N THR A 65 2.56 25.44 -10.31
CA THR A 65 2.11 24.57 -9.20
C THR A 65 0.62 24.23 -9.30
N ASP A 66 -0.24 25.22 -9.56
CA ASP A 66 -1.69 25.02 -9.63
C ASP A 66 -2.14 24.17 -10.84
N GLU A 67 -1.44 24.27 -11.96
CA GLU A 67 -1.69 23.43 -13.14
C GLU A 67 -1.17 22.01 -12.91
N PHE A 68 -0.01 21.87 -12.27
CA PHE A 68 0.55 20.59 -11.89
C PHE A 68 -0.37 19.83 -10.94
N GLU A 69 -0.87 20.48 -9.88
CA GLU A 69 -1.77 19.84 -8.91
C GLU A 69 -3.07 19.37 -9.54
N ARG A 70 -3.69 20.18 -10.42
CA ARG A 70 -4.89 19.78 -11.16
C ARG A 70 -4.65 18.58 -12.07
N ARG A 71 -3.53 18.56 -12.80
CA ARG A 71 -3.18 17.42 -13.67
C ARG A 71 -2.79 16.19 -12.89
N LEU A 72 -2.10 16.35 -11.76
CA LEU A 72 -1.77 15.26 -10.86
C LEU A 72 -3.05 14.64 -10.27
N ALA A 73 -3.99 15.46 -9.81
CA ALA A 73 -5.29 14.98 -9.35
C ALA A 73 -5.97 14.18 -10.46
N ARG A 74 -6.15 14.76 -11.67
CA ARG A 74 -6.79 14.10 -12.80
C ARG A 74 -6.12 12.80 -13.27
N ALA A 75 -4.79 12.75 -13.25
CA ALA A 75 -4.03 11.57 -13.67
C ALA A 75 -4.15 10.39 -12.69
N TYR A 76 -4.48 10.66 -11.43
CA TYR A 76 -4.64 9.67 -10.38
C TYR A 76 -6.09 9.56 -9.86
N GLU A 77 -7.01 10.40 -10.36
CA GLU A 77 -8.46 10.38 -10.11
C GLU A 77 -9.14 9.10 -10.62
N GLY A 78 -8.43 8.26 -11.40
CA GLY A 78 -8.87 6.89 -11.72
C GLY A 78 -8.91 5.93 -10.51
N GLY A 79 -8.60 6.40 -9.30
CA GLY A 79 -8.66 5.63 -8.07
C GLY A 79 -9.50 6.32 -7.00
N SER A 80 -10.81 6.48 -7.21
CA SER A 80 -11.71 6.34 -6.05
C SER A 80 -11.44 4.95 -5.50
N SER A 81 -10.79 4.84 -4.34
CA SER A 81 -10.59 3.53 -3.73
C SER A 81 -11.96 2.90 -3.55
N VAL A 82 -12.10 1.65 -4.01
CA VAL A 82 -13.31 0.84 -3.75
C VAL A 82 -13.66 0.87 -2.26
N ALA A 83 -12.66 0.95 -1.38
CA ALA A 83 -12.85 1.07 0.06
C ALA A 83 -13.48 2.41 0.48
N GLN A 84 -13.17 3.52 -0.21
CA GLN A 84 -13.78 4.82 0.05
C GLN A 84 -15.25 4.84 -0.37
N THR A 85 -15.56 4.34 -1.57
CA THR A 85 -16.96 4.20 -2.02
C THR A 85 -17.77 3.33 -1.07
N MET A 86 -17.21 2.22 -0.60
CA MET A 86 -17.87 1.36 0.39
C MET A 86 -18.07 2.04 1.75
N VAL A 87 -17.19 2.96 2.15
CA VAL A 87 -17.37 3.74 3.39
C VAL A 87 -18.48 4.76 3.25
N ASP A 88 -18.57 5.42 2.10
CA ASP A 88 -19.63 6.38 1.83
C ASP A 88 -21.01 5.68 1.85
N ASP A 89 -21.10 4.47 1.25
CA ASP A 89 -22.29 3.62 1.30
C ASP A 89 -22.66 3.15 2.73
N LEU A 90 -21.66 2.94 3.60
CA LEU A 90 -21.89 2.60 5.01
C LEU A 90 -22.41 3.79 5.83
N GLY A 91 -22.13 5.02 5.40
CA GLY A 91 -22.57 6.25 6.06
C GLY A 91 -24.06 6.55 5.90
N ASP A 92 -24.68 6.10 4.80
CA ASP A 92 -26.03 6.54 4.39
C ASP A 92 -27.14 5.47 4.60
N GLY A 93 -27.01 4.63 5.63
CA GLY A 93 -28.05 3.64 6.01
C GLY A 93 -27.57 2.19 6.17
N GLY A 94 -26.28 1.91 6.01
CA GLY A 94 -25.71 0.55 6.09
C GLY A 94 -25.49 -0.01 7.51
N LEU A 95 -25.75 0.76 8.57
CA LEU A 95 -25.49 0.37 9.96
C LEU A 95 -26.43 -0.74 10.47
N ASP A 96 -27.67 -0.80 9.97
CA ASP A 96 -28.64 -1.83 10.39
C ASP A 96 -28.30 -3.22 9.80
N ALA A 97 -27.70 -3.28 8.60
CA ALA A 97 -27.24 -4.53 7.98
C ALA A 97 -26.00 -5.14 8.67
N LEU A 98 -25.25 -4.30 9.39
CA LEU A 98 -23.98 -4.62 10.05
C LEU A 98 -24.17 -5.49 11.32
N ALA A 99 -25.33 -5.38 11.97
CA ALA A 99 -25.66 -6.17 13.17
C ALA A 99 -25.78 -7.67 12.89
N HIS A 100 -26.07 -8.06 11.65
CA HIS A 100 -26.24 -9.47 11.25
C HIS A 100 -24.95 -10.14 10.76
N THR A 101 -23.84 -9.40 10.61
CA THR A 101 -22.62 -9.89 9.94
C THR A 101 -21.68 -10.71 10.83
N LEU A 102 -21.88 -10.73 12.14
CA LEU A 102 -20.88 -11.22 13.10
C LEU A 102 -20.81 -12.76 13.22
N ASN A 103 -21.76 -13.51 12.62
CA ASN A 103 -21.90 -14.97 12.83
C ASN A 103 -21.92 -15.82 11.54
N ALA A 104 -21.59 -15.29 10.37
CA ALA A 104 -21.59 -16.08 9.13
C ALA A 104 -20.30 -16.95 9.01
N PRO A 105 -20.42 -18.25 8.67
CA PRO A 105 -19.26 -19.11 8.40
C PRO A 105 -18.40 -18.57 7.26
N ILE A 106 -17.11 -18.85 7.33
CA ILE A 106 -16.13 -18.52 6.30
C ILE A 106 -16.30 -19.53 5.16
N ASP A 107 -16.97 -19.14 4.08
CA ASP A 107 -16.76 -19.77 2.78
C ASP A 107 -16.26 -18.72 1.79
N LEU A 108 -15.08 -18.97 1.23
CA LEU A 108 -14.29 -18.00 0.45
C LEU A 108 -14.52 -18.19 -1.06
N LEU A 109 -15.68 -18.71 -1.45
CA LEU A 109 -15.97 -19.14 -2.82
C LEU A 109 -17.26 -18.57 -3.44
N GLU A 110 -18.01 -17.71 -2.74
CA GLU A 110 -19.19 -17.06 -3.33
C GLU A 110 -19.07 -15.54 -3.23
N ALA A 111 -18.65 -14.91 -4.34
CA ALA A 111 -18.39 -13.48 -4.43
C ALA A 111 -19.65 -12.59 -4.49
N ASP A 112 -20.85 -13.17 -4.42
CA ASP A 112 -22.11 -12.41 -4.60
C ASP A 112 -22.82 -12.06 -3.29
N ASP A 113 -22.48 -12.66 -2.14
CA ASP A 113 -23.17 -12.47 -0.86
C ASP A 113 -22.25 -12.10 0.32
N GLU A 114 -21.05 -11.55 0.03
CA GLU A 114 -20.17 -11.06 1.09
C GLU A 114 -20.76 -9.82 1.79
N ALA A 115 -20.89 -9.91 3.11
CA ALA A 115 -21.34 -8.79 3.92
C ALA A 115 -20.41 -7.57 3.80
N PRO A 116 -20.92 -6.32 3.90
CA PRO A 116 -20.18 -5.10 3.55
C PRO A 116 -18.80 -4.95 4.20
N ILE A 117 -18.64 -5.38 5.46
CA ILE A 117 -17.37 -5.30 6.19
C ILE A 117 -16.30 -6.24 5.63
N ILE A 118 -16.70 -7.42 5.13
CA ILE A 118 -15.77 -8.36 4.51
C ILE A 118 -15.20 -7.74 3.25
N ARG A 119 -16.07 -7.18 2.39
CA ARG A 119 -15.67 -6.48 1.17
C ARG A 119 -14.77 -5.30 1.45
N LEU A 120 -15.08 -4.50 2.48
CA LEU A 120 -14.24 -3.37 2.90
C LEU A 120 -12.83 -3.81 3.32
N ILE A 121 -12.71 -4.85 4.15
CA ILE A 121 -11.42 -5.37 4.60
C ILE A 121 -10.62 -5.94 3.41
N ASN A 122 -11.27 -6.70 2.53
CA ASN A 122 -10.65 -7.25 1.33
C ASN A 122 -10.17 -6.14 0.37
N ALA A 123 -10.95 -5.07 0.20
CA ALA A 123 -10.58 -3.90 -0.58
C ALA A 123 -9.37 -3.17 0.03
N LEU A 124 -9.36 -2.95 1.35
CA LEU A 124 -8.25 -2.32 2.07
C LEU A 124 -6.96 -3.14 1.94
N LEU A 125 -7.01 -4.46 2.10
CA LEU A 125 -5.86 -5.35 1.96
C LEU A 125 -5.33 -5.33 0.52
N SER A 126 -6.22 -5.39 -0.46
CA SER A 126 -5.86 -5.34 -1.89
C SER A 126 -5.20 -4.01 -2.26
N GLU A 127 -5.73 -2.90 -1.75
CA GLU A 127 -5.16 -1.58 -1.95
C GLU A 127 -3.81 -1.43 -1.27
N ALA A 128 -3.65 -1.90 -0.05
CA ALA A 128 -2.37 -1.87 0.67
C ALA A 128 -1.27 -2.64 -0.10
N VAL A 129 -1.60 -3.80 -0.67
CA VAL A 129 -0.66 -4.56 -1.52
C VAL A 129 -0.35 -3.82 -2.82
N ARG A 130 -1.37 -3.25 -3.48
CA ARG A 130 -1.20 -2.45 -4.71
C ARG A 130 -0.28 -1.25 -4.48
N GLU A 131 -0.40 -0.59 -3.33
CA GLU A 131 0.43 0.56 -2.96
C GLU A 131 1.81 0.20 -2.39
N GLY A 132 2.09 -1.09 -2.16
CA GLY A 132 3.35 -1.53 -1.56
C GLY A 132 3.49 -1.18 -0.08
N ALA A 133 2.39 -1.18 0.68
CA ALA A 133 2.43 -0.92 2.11
C ALA A 133 3.07 -2.08 2.91
N SER A 134 3.90 -1.74 3.90
CA SER A 134 4.50 -2.70 4.84
C SER A 134 3.56 -3.05 5.99
N ASP A 135 2.79 -2.07 6.46
CA ASP A 135 1.87 -2.22 7.57
C ASP A 135 0.56 -1.47 7.30
N ILE A 136 -0.57 -2.03 7.73
CA ILE A 136 -1.86 -1.38 7.83
C ILE A 136 -2.15 -1.15 9.31
N HIS A 137 -2.45 0.10 9.66
CA HIS A 137 -2.80 0.53 11.00
C HIS A 137 -4.27 0.87 11.04
N ILE A 138 -5.00 0.28 11.98
CA ILE A 138 -6.42 0.54 12.20
C ILE A 138 -6.57 1.01 13.65
N GLU A 139 -6.96 2.27 13.81
CA GLU A 139 -6.97 2.94 15.11
C GLU A 139 -8.29 3.67 15.33
N SER A 140 -8.86 3.47 16.51
CA SER A 140 -10.04 4.20 16.96
C SER A 140 -9.62 5.30 17.93
N PHE A 141 -10.13 6.50 17.71
CA PHE A 141 -10.03 7.69 18.56
C PHE A 141 -11.42 8.09 19.02
N GLU A 142 -11.50 8.96 20.02
CA GLU A 142 -12.75 9.38 20.69
C GLU A 142 -13.89 9.73 19.72
N THR A 143 -13.59 10.46 18.64
CA THR A 143 -14.60 10.94 17.70
C THR A 143 -14.52 10.29 16.31
N ARG A 144 -13.45 9.56 15.99
CA ARG A 144 -13.22 9.02 14.64
C ARG A 144 -12.42 7.73 14.64
N MET A 145 -12.58 6.94 13.59
CA MET A 145 -11.73 5.80 13.28
C MET A 145 -10.84 6.16 12.08
N VAL A 146 -9.59 5.71 12.11
CA VAL A 146 -8.60 6.02 11.07
C VAL A 146 -7.90 4.75 10.63
N VAL A 147 -7.78 4.57 9.32
CA VAL A 147 -6.92 3.56 8.71
C VAL A 147 -5.74 4.25 8.06
N ARG A 148 -4.52 3.76 8.35
CA ARG A 148 -3.27 4.29 7.80
C ARG A 148 -2.44 3.18 7.21
N PHE A 149 -1.75 3.46 6.12
CA PHE A 149 -0.73 2.57 5.57
C PHE A 149 0.66 3.10 5.88
N ARG A 150 1.59 2.19 6.17
CA ARG A 150 3.02 2.49 6.16
C ARG A 150 3.57 2.14 4.79
N VAL A 151 3.94 3.15 4.00
CA VAL A 151 4.54 2.97 2.67
C VAL A 151 5.91 3.65 2.71
N ASP A 152 6.97 2.92 2.34
CA ASP A 152 8.35 3.40 2.39
C ASP A 152 8.74 3.99 3.76
N GLY A 153 8.25 3.37 4.84
CA GLY A 153 8.51 3.79 6.22
C GLY A 153 7.65 4.96 6.73
N MET A 154 6.88 5.63 5.88
CA MET A 154 6.02 6.76 6.26
C MET A 154 4.57 6.31 6.44
N LEU A 155 3.92 6.78 7.51
CA LEU A 155 2.50 6.57 7.74
C LEU A 155 1.66 7.58 6.94
N ARG A 156 0.69 7.08 6.18
CA ARG A 156 -0.29 7.87 5.44
C ARG A 156 -1.69 7.43 5.80
N GLU A 157 -2.55 8.38 6.11
CA GLU A 157 -3.98 8.12 6.28
C GLU A 157 -4.65 7.86 4.93
N VAL A 158 -5.43 6.78 4.85
CA VAL A 158 -6.04 6.32 3.60
C VAL A 158 -7.56 6.25 3.67
N LEU A 159 -8.13 6.11 4.86
CA LEU A 159 -9.57 5.97 5.05
C LEU A 159 -9.97 6.41 6.47
N GLN A 160 -11.13 7.06 6.59
CA GLN A 160 -11.76 7.37 7.87
C GLN A 160 -13.18 6.76 7.93
N PRO A 161 -13.33 5.48 8.31
CA PRO A 161 -14.64 4.88 8.47
C PRO A 161 -15.42 5.51 9.65
N PRO A 162 -16.76 5.43 9.65
CA PRO A 162 -17.57 5.80 10.81
C PRO A 162 -17.11 5.06 12.06
N ARG A 163 -16.99 5.75 13.19
CA ARG A 163 -16.54 5.13 14.46
C ARG A 163 -17.42 3.93 14.87
N ALA A 164 -18.70 3.96 14.51
CA ALA A 164 -19.65 2.87 14.82
C ALA A 164 -19.23 1.50 14.27
N VAL A 165 -18.48 1.46 13.15
CA VAL A 165 -18.06 0.18 12.53
C VAL A 165 -16.75 -0.37 13.10
N ALA A 166 -16.08 0.36 13.99
CA ALA A 166 -14.77 -0.02 14.53
C ALA A 166 -14.77 -1.40 15.20
N GLY A 167 -15.76 -1.67 16.06
CA GLY A 167 -15.88 -2.94 16.76
C GLY A 167 -16.07 -4.12 15.80
N VAL A 168 -16.84 -3.91 14.72
CA VAL A 168 -17.11 -4.96 13.73
C VAL A 168 -15.88 -5.24 12.87
N ILE A 169 -15.13 -4.21 12.48
CA ILE A 169 -13.87 -4.37 11.75
C ILE A 169 -12.86 -5.16 12.59
N VAL A 170 -12.67 -4.79 13.87
CA VAL A 170 -11.76 -5.52 14.78
C VAL A 170 -12.22 -6.97 14.95
N SER A 171 -13.51 -7.19 15.19
CA SER A 171 -14.08 -8.55 15.33
C SER A 171 -13.83 -9.40 14.09
N ARG A 172 -14.04 -8.84 12.90
CA ARG A 172 -13.83 -9.57 11.64
C ARG A 172 -12.37 -9.92 11.42
N ILE A 173 -11.45 -9.00 11.73
CA ILE A 173 -10.01 -9.29 11.66
C ILE A 173 -9.62 -10.39 12.64
N LYS A 174 -10.15 -10.37 13.86
CA LYS A 174 -9.92 -11.43 14.86
C LYS A 174 -10.39 -12.79 14.37
N VAL A 175 -11.57 -12.87 13.76
CA VAL A 175 -12.07 -14.10 13.12
C VAL A 175 -11.08 -14.59 12.05
N MET A 176 -10.67 -13.71 11.13
CA MET A 176 -9.75 -14.07 10.04
C MET A 176 -8.40 -14.58 10.55
N ALA A 177 -7.94 -14.06 11.69
CA ALA A 177 -6.66 -14.42 12.32
C ALA A 177 -6.78 -15.51 13.40
N ASN A 178 -7.98 -16.11 13.57
CA ASN A 178 -8.29 -17.10 14.60
C ASN A 178 -7.96 -16.64 16.04
N LEU A 179 -8.35 -15.40 16.36
CA LEU A 179 -8.17 -14.75 17.66
C LEU A 179 -9.47 -14.75 18.47
N ASP A 180 -9.36 -14.60 19.79
CA ASP A 180 -10.53 -14.53 20.68
C ASP A 180 -11.21 -13.15 20.56
N ILE A 181 -12.45 -13.17 20.07
CA ILE A 181 -13.29 -11.99 19.84
C ILE A 181 -13.81 -11.40 21.17
N ALA A 182 -14.08 -12.26 22.16
CA ALA A 182 -14.62 -11.87 23.44
C ALA A 182 -13.54 -11.18 24.30
N GLU A 183 -12.29 -11.62 24.19
CA GLU A 183 -11.18 -11.01 24.91
C GLU A 183 -10.67 -9.74 24.21
N LYS A 184 -10.63 -8.62 24.95
CA LYS A 184 -10.25 -7.28 24.44
C LYS A 184 -9.26 -6.56 25.37
N ARG A 185 -8.88 -7.19 26.49
CA ARG A 185 -8.10 -6.58 27.57
C ARG A 185 -6.62 -6.96 27.53
N VAL A 186 -6.25 -7.94 26.72
CA VAL A 186 -4.86 -8.36 26.51
C VAL A 186 -4.47 -8.25 25.04
N PRO A 187 -3.19 -8.01 24.74
CA PRO A 187 -2.65 -8.13 23.38
C PRO A 187 -2.92 -9.52 22.79
N GLN A 188 -3.20 -9.59 21.50
CA GLN A 188 -3.35 -10.85 20.76
C GLN A 188 -2.59 -10.79 19.44
N ASP A 189 -1.95 -11.91 19.07
CA ASP A 189 -1.19 -12.03 17.83
C ASP A 189 -1.66 -13.24 17.03
N GLY A 190 -1.81 -13.05 15.71
CA GLY A 190 -2.31 -14.07 14.80
C GLY A 190 -1.71 -13.95 13.41
N ARG A 191 -2.14 -14.83 12.51
CA ARG A 191 -1.73 -14.82 11.10
C ARG A 191 -2.92 -15.08 10.20
N ILE A 192 -2.91 -14.46 9.03
CA ILE A 192 -3.88 -14.68 7.97
C ILE A 192 -3.08 -15.01 6.71
N SER A 193 -3.38 -16.14 6.07
CA SER A 193 -2.85 -16.45 4.74
C SER A 193 -3.90 -16.13 3.70
N LEU A 194 -3.58 -15.21 2.78
CA LEU A 194 -4.49 -14.72 1.76
C LEU A 194 -3.87 -14.88 0.38
N ARG A 195 -4.72 -14.88 -0.65
CA ARG A 195 -4.29 -14.80 -2.04
C ARG A 195 -4.89 -13.54 -2.65
N LEU A 196 -4.07 -12.53 -2.89
CA LEU A 196 -4.49 -11.22 -3.40
C LEU A 196 -3.93 -11.04 -4.81
N ALA A 197 -4.80 -10.81 -5.80
CA ALA A 197 -4.42 -10.70 -7.21
C ALA A 197 -3.54 -11.88 -7.70
N GLY A 198 -3.83 -13.10 -7.25
CA GLY A 198 -3.07 -14.31 -7.57
C GLY A 198 -1.77 -14.51 -6.78
N ARG A 199 -1.33 -13.53 -5.99
CA ARG A 199 -0.10 -13.62 -5.19
C ARG A 199 -0.41 -14.07 -3.76
N PRO A 200 0.33 -15.05 -3.20
CA PRO A 200 0.18 -15.44 -1.81
C PRO A 200 0.78 -14.35 -0.90
N VAL A 201 -0.03 -13.82 0.02
CA VAL A 201 0.39 -12.82 1.00
C VAL A 201 0.18 -13.40 2.40
N ASP A 202 1.24 -13.37 3.23
CA ASP A 202 1.12 -13.69 4.65
C ASP A 202 0.92 -12.39 5.42
N VAL A 203 -0.12 -12.33 6.23
CA VAL A 203 -0.42 -11.16 7.04
C VAL A 203 -0.24 -11.54 8.51
N ARG A 204 0.63 -10.84 9.23
CA ARG A 204 0.69 -10.93 10.68
C ARG A 204 -0.25 -9.91 11.28
N VAL A 205 -1.03 -10.33 12.25
CA VAL A 205 -2.04 -9.51 12.91
C VAL A 205 -1.67 -9.34 14.36
N SER A 206 -1.69 -8.12 14.85
CA SER A 206 -1.56 -7.82 16.28
C SER A 206 -2.70 -6.91 16.70
N THR A 207 -3.41 -7.26 17.77
CA THR A 207 -4.40 -6.40 18.42
C THR A 207 -3.88 -5.95 19.78
N LEU A 208 -4.12 -4.69 20.13
CA LEU A 208 -3.69 -4.08 21.38
C LEU A 208 -4.87 -3.34 22.03
N PRO A 209 -5.14 -3.56 23.33
CA PRO A 209 -6.10 -2.77 24.08
C PRO A 209 -5.74 -1.28 24.04
N SER A 210 -6.74 -0.42 23.89
CA SER A 210 -6.61 1.04 23.83
C SER A 210 -7.79 1.70 24.53
N GLY A 211 -7.66 2.98 24.88
CA GLY A 211 -8.73 3.73 25.58
C GLY A 211 -10.06 3.81 24.81
N GLN A 212 -10.02 3.61 23.48
CA GLN A 212 -11.18 3.74 22.59
C GLN A 212 -11.47 2.43 21.83
N GLY A 213 -11.19 1.28 22.46
CA GLY A 213 -11.36 -0.05 21.86
C GLY A 213 -10.04 -0.76 21.66
N GLU A 214 -9.80 -1.33 20.49
CA GLU A 214 -8.54 -2.00 20.16
C GLU A 214 -7.84 -1.27 19.01
N ARG A 215 -6.52 -1.25 19.06
CA ARG A 215 -5.67 -0.91 17.91
C ARG A 215 -5.28 -2.19 17.21
N VAL A 216 -5.34 -2.20 15.90
CA VAL A 216 -4.96 -3.35 15.08
C VAL A 216 -3.84 -2.93 14.13
N VAL A 217 -2.81 -3.77 14.05
CA VAL A 217 -1.73 -3.64 13.08
C VAL A 217 -1.67 -4.92 12.25
N LEU A 218 -1.69 -4.76 10.93
CA LEU A 218 -1.54 -5.84 9.97
C LEU A 218 -0.20 -5.64 9.25
N ARG A 219 0.75 -6.54 9.45
CA ARG A 219 2.01 -6.52 8.70
C ARG A 219 1.90 -7.42 7.49
N LEU A 220 2.07 -6.83 6.32
CA LEU A 220 2.03 -7.54 5.04
C LEU A 220 3.42 -8.10 4.76
N LEU A 221 3.53 -9.42 4.62
CA LEU A 221 4.75 -10.11 4.25
C LEU A 221 4.56 -10.72 2.86
N ASP A 222 5.31 -10.21 1.90
CA ASP A 222 5.41 -10.81 0.58
C ASP A 222 6.28 -12.07 0.68
N LYS A 223 5.70 -13.25 0.40
CA LYS A 223 6.43 -14.52 0.41
C LYS A 223 7.47 -14.60 -0.73
N GLU A 224 7.33 -13.81 -1.79
CA GLU A 224 8.26 -13.82 -2.93
C GLU A 224 9.46 -12.88 -2.72
N ALA A 225 9.33 -11.86 -1.86
CA ALA A 225 10.45 -10.99 -1.47
C ALA A 225 11.60 -11.74 -0.75
N GLY A 226 11.39 -13.01 -0.38
CA GLY A 226 12.39 -13.88 0.25
C GLY A 226 13.58 -14.29 -0.63
N ARG A 227 13.61 -13.93 -1.93
CA ARG A 227 14.78 -14.13 -2.80
C ARG A 227 15.56 -12.83 -3.03
N LEU A 228 15.96 -12.17 -1.94
CA LEU A 228 16.94 -11.09 -2.02
C LEU A 228 18.30 -11.69 -2.37
N THR A 229 18.80 -11.40 -3.57
CA THR A 229 20.20 -11.67 -3.91
C THR A 229 21.07 -10.51 -3.45
N LEU A 230 22.37 -10.76 -3.22
CA LEU A 230 23.32 -9.69 -2.87
C LEU A 230 23.34 -8.56 -3.92
N ASP A 231 23.01 -8.88 -5.18
CA ASP A 231 22.91 -7.91 -6.27
C ASP A 231 21.78 -6.89 -6.08
N ASN A 232 20.73 -7.25 -5.34
CA ASN A 232 19.57 -6.38 -5.10
C ASN A 232 19.78 -5.38 -3.95
N LEU A 233 20.88 -5.49 -3.19
CA LEU A 233 21.10 -4.71 -1.96
C LEU A 233 21.73 -3.33 -2.20
N GLY A 234 22.04 -2.99 -3.46
CA GLY A 234 22.67 -1.70 -3.79
C GLY A 234 24.11 -1.55 -3.31
N LEU A 235 24.77 -2.66 -2.99
CA LEU A 235 26.19 -2.67 -2.62
C LEU A 235 27.05 -2.33 -3.85
N THR A 236 28.16 -1.62 -3.64
CA THR A 236 29.16 -1.47 -4.70
C THR A 236 29.79 -2.84 -5.00
N ARG A 237 30.24 -3.06 -6.24
CA ARG A 237 30.86 -4.34 -6.65
C ARG A 237 31.99 -4.78 -5.72
N GLU A 238 32.76 -3.82 -5.21
CA GLU A 238 33.85 -4.10 -4.27
C GLU A 238 33.34 -4.56 -2.90
N LEU A 239 32.33 -3.87 -2.33
CA LEU A 239 31.74 -4.25 -1.06
C LEU A 239 31.05 -5.61 -1.17
N GLN A 240 30.37 -5.86 -2.28
CA GLN A 240 29.72 -7.11 -2.57
C GLN A 240 30.73 -8.26 -2.68
N ALA A 241 31.85 -8.07 -3.38
CA ALA A 241 32.91 -9.07 -3.46
C ALA A 241 33.53 -9.38 -2.08
N ARG A 242 33.77 -8.35 -1.26
CA ARG A 242 34.27 -8.52 0.11
C ARG A 242 33.27 -9.26 1.00
N LEU A 243 31.99 -8.87 0.96
CA LEU A 243 30.93 -9.54 1.71
C LEU A 243 30.78 -11.00 1.25
N ASN A 244 30.78 -11.25 -0.06
CA ASN A 244 30.69 -12.59 -0.63
C ASN A 244 31.87 -13.48 -0.18
N ALA A 245 33.09 -12.93 -0.15
CA ALA A 245 34.25 -13.66 0.36
C ALA A 245 34.16 -13.94 1.87
N LEU A 246 33.59 -13.03 2.67
CA LEU A 246 33.43 -13.20 4.11
C LEU A 246 32.38 -14.26 4.45
N ILE A 247 31.22 -14.26 3.77
CA ILE A 247 30.14 -15.23 4.04
C ILE A 247 30.50 -16.67 3.62
N HIS A 248 31.46 -16.84 2.71
CA HIS A 248 31.96 -18.16 2.29
C HIS A 248 33.11 -18.70 3.16
N ARG A 249 33.54 -17.96 4.20
CA ARG A 249 34.53 -18.49 5.15
C ARG A 249 33.92 -19.64 5.96
N PRO A 250 34.69 -20.69 6.28
CA PRO A 250 34.17 -21.86 6.99
C PRO A 250 33.74 -21.55 8.43
N HIS A 251 34.26 -20.48 9.03
CA HIS A 251 33.94 -20.04 10.39
C HIS A 251 34.23 -18.54 10.58
N GLY A 252 33.48 -17.90 11.47
CA GLY A 252 33.63 -16.49 11.84
C GLY A 252 32.29 -15.86 12.21
N ILE A 253 32.33 -14.73 12.91
CA ILE A 253 31.13 -13.94 13.24
C ILE A 253 31.06 -12.75 12.28
N LEU A 254 29.93 -12.61 11.59
CA LEU A 254 29.62 -11.44 10.77
C LEU A 254 28.51 -10.66 11.46
N LEU A 255 28.81 -9.44 11.90
CA LEU A 255 27.85 -8.57 12.59
C LEU A 255 27.26 -7.59 11.60
N VAL A 256 25.95 -7.69 11.35
CA VAL A 256 25.19 -6.69 10.62
C VAL A 256 24.49 -5.81 11.65
N THR A 257 24.87 -4.53 11.70
CA THR A 257 24.36 -3.56 12.68
C THR A 257 23.61 -2.45 11.96
N GLY A 258 22.55 -1.92 12.57
CA GLY A 258 21.74 -0.81 12.06
C GLY A 258 21.01 -0.12 13.20
#